data_AF-A0A2E4HXT7-F1
#
_entry.id   AF-A0A2E4HXT7-F1
#
_cell.length_a   1.000
_cell.length_b   1.000
_cell.length_c   1.000
_cell.angle_alpha   90.00
_cell.angle_beta   90.00
_cell.angle_gamma   90.00
#
_symmetry.space_group_name_H-M   'P 1'
#
loop_
_entity.id
_entity.type
_entity.pdbx_description
1 polymer ?
#
loop_
_entity_poly.entity_id
_entity_poly.type
_entity_poly.pdbx_seq_one_letter_code
_entity_poly.pdbx_strand_id
1 'polypeptide(L)' 'MRKFLDHNGNFWIATAKEDSTMDYKGRYYMYLREENGTEAKGYALSDVRWNSEEVASRTLKTMSDVELRRRLRSARGRG' A
#
# COMPACT_ATOMS: atom_id res chain seq x y z
N MET A 1 1.39 1.07 8.96
CA MET A 1 2.62 1.10 8.12
C MET A 1 3.36 -0.22 8.29
N ARG A 2 3.92 -0.78 7.21
CA ARG A 2 4.73 -2.01 7.20
C ARG A 2 5.88 -1.85 6.20
N LYS A 3 7.11 -2.18 6.62
CA LYS A 3 8.27 -2.23 5.73
C LYS A 3 8.47 -3.64 5.20
N PHE A 4 8.94 -3.75 3.96
CA PHE A 4 9.21 -5.03 3.30
C PHE A 4 10.29 -4.85 2.21
N LEU A 5 10.91 -5.94 1.78
CA LEU A 5 11.88 -5.93 0.70
C LEU A 5 11.20 -6.40 -0.58
N ASP A 6 11.48 -5.77 -1.72
CA ASP A 6 11.09 -6.32 -3.02
C ASP A 6 12.08 -7.41 -3.49
N HIS A 7 11.75 -8.12 -4.56
CA HIS A 7 12.61 -9.14 -5.17
C HIS A 7 14.01 -8.60 -5.56
N ASN A 8 14.09 -7.31 -5.91
CA ASN A 8 15.36 -6.66 -6.26
C ASN A 8 16.18 -6.18 -5.04
N GLY A 9 15.73 -6.45 -3.82
CA GLY A 9 16.39 -5.97 -2.60
C GLY A 9 16.10 -4.51 -2.24
N ASN A 10 15.18 -3.84 -2.96
CA ASN A 10 14.76 -2.48 -2.64
C ASN A 10 13.84 -2.48 -1.42
N PHE A 11 14.01 -1.49 -0.54
CA PHE A 11 13.11 -1.30 0.61
C PHE A 11 11.84 -0.56 0.20
N TRP A 12 10.71 -1.15 0.57
CA TRP A 12 9.39 -0.61 0.33
C TRP A 12 8.62 -0.42 1.62
N ILE A 13 7.75 0.59 1.60
CA ILE A 13 6.84 0.95 2.65
C ILE A 13 5.42 0.77 2.14
N ALA A 14 4.68 -0.11 2.81
CA ALA A 14 3.23 -0.22 2.67
C ALA A 14 2.54 0.64 3.73
N THR A 15 1.71 1.57 3.29
CA THR A 15 0.90 2.44 4.16
C THR A 15 -0.55 2.46 3.72
N ALA A 16 -1.43 2.86 4.63
CA ALA A 16 -2.79 3.24 4.28
C ALA A 16 -2.79 4.74 3.99
N LYS A 17 -3.48 5.16 2.94
CA LYS A 17 -3.78 6.57 2.67
C LYS A 17 -5.27 6.76 2.68
N GLU A 18 -5.70 7.93 3.14
CA GLU A 18 -7.09 8.38 3.04
C GLU A 18 -7.33 8.97 1.65
N ASP A 19 -8.45 8.61 1.05
CA ASP A 19 -9.04 9.27 -0.11
C ASP A 19 -10.12 10.23 0.39
N SER A 20 -9.76 11.51 0.52
CA SER A 20 -10.67 12.55 1.05
C SER A 20 -11.84 12.86 0.10
N THR A 21 -11.87 12.27 -1.10
CA THR A 21 -12.95 12.41 -2.08
C THR A 21 -14.06 11.36 -1.96
N MET A 22 -13.92 10.36 -1.07
CA MET A 22 -14.96 9.33 -0.85
C MET A 22 -15.66 9.50 0.50
N ASP A 23 -16.98 9.73 0.45
CA ASP A 23 -17.73 10.09 1.65
C ASP A 23 -17.80 8.99 2.71
N TYR A 24 -17.91 7.69 2.37
CA TYR A 24 -18.08 6.65 3.42
C TYR A 24 -17.57 5.23 3.14
N LYS A 25 -17.47 4.76 1.88
CA LYS A 25 -17.06 3.37 1.59
C LYS A 25 -15.68 3.31 0.96
N GLY A 26 -14.77 2.57 1.58
CA GLY A 26 -13.42 2.37 1.05
C GLY A 26 -12.55 3.62 1.08
N ARG A 27 -12.77 4.50 2.06
CA ARG A 27 -12.04 5.75 2.27
C ARG A 27 -10.53 5.54 2.41
N TYR A 28 -10.10 4.40 2.93
CA TYR A 28 -8.67 4.07 3.04
C TYR A 28 -8.27 3.11 1.94
N TYR A 29 -7.14 3.37 1.29
CA TYR A 29 -6.55 2.47 0.30
C TYR A 29 -5.09 2.17 0.62
N MET A 30 -4.59 1.07 0.04
CA MET A 30 -3.18 0.72 0.19
C MET A 30 -2.31 1.56 -0.73
N TYR A 31 -1.23 2.13 -0.20
CA TYR A 31 -0.21 2.84 -0.95
C TYR A 31 1.16 2.21 -0.71
N LEU A 32 1.88 1.91 -1.79
CA LEU A 32 3.23 1.35 -1.75
C LEU A 32 4.22 2.37 -2.28
N ARG A 33 5.25 2.70 -1.51
CA ARG A 33 6.33 3.59 -1.95
C ARG A 33 7.69 3.02 -1.59
N GLU A 34 8.70 3.38 -2.36
CA GLU A 34 10.08 3.12 -1.98
C GLU A 34 10.42 3.90 -0.70
N GLU A 35 11.23 3.30 0.17
CA GLU A 35 11.65 3.95 1.41
C GLU A 35 12.45 5.23 1.13
N ASN A 36 13.37 5.14 0.17
CA ASN A 36 14.25 6.25 -0.25
C ASN A 36 13.67 7.07 -1.42
N GLY A 37 12.44 6.77 -1.85
CA GLY A 37 11.79 7.47 -2.96
C GLY A 37 10.99 8.69 -2.49
N THR A 38 10.69 9.60 -3.42
CA THR A 38 9.74 10.69 -3.18
C THR A 38 8.35 10.12 -2.89
N GLU A 39 7.63 10.67 -1.90
CA GLU A 39 6.27 10.20 -1.55
C GLU A 39 5.26 10.27 -2.71
N ALA A 40 5.52 11.09 -3.72
CA ALA A 40 4.73 11.17 -4.95
C ALA A 40 4.97 10.00 -5.91
N LYS A 41 6.10 9.29 -5.80
CA LYS A 41 6.51 8.18 -6.68
C LYS A 41 6.13 6.81 -6.12
N GLY A 42 4.97 6.71 -5.49
CA GLY A 42 4.40 5.44 -5.05
C GLY A 42 3.20 5.01 -5.88
N TYR A 43 2.76 3.78 -5.62
CA TYR A 43 1.64 3.16 -6.29
C TYR A 43 0.43 3.11 -5.36
N ALA A 44 -0.69 3.67 -5.83
CA ALA A 44 -1.99 3.52 -5.18
C ALA A 44 -2.65 2.21 -5.64
N LEU A 45 -3.05 1.38 -4.68
CA LEU A 45 -3.78 0.15 -4.94
C LEU A 45 -5.25 0.37 -4.59
N SER A 46 -5.97 1.01 -5.49
CA SER A 46 -7.39 1.34 -5.33
C SER A 46 -8.32 0.11 -5.26
N ASP A 47 -7.82 -1.07 -5.61
CA ASP A 47 -8.51 -2.37 -5.46
C ASP A 47 -8.51 -2.84 -3.99
N VAL A 48 -7.54 -2.39 -3.19
CA VAL A 48 -7.46 -2.70 -1.76
C VAL A 48 -8.00 -1.53 -0.98
N ARG A 49 -9.25 -1.66 -0.51
CA ARG A 49 -9.95 -0.61 0.23
C ARG A 49 -10.40 -1.06 1.61
N TRP A 50 -10.41 -0.10 2.54
CA TRP A 50 -10.89 -0.28 3.90
C TRP A 50 -11.79 0.90 4.30
N ASN A 51 -12.75 0.62 5.18
CA ASN A 51 -13.67 1.65 5.69
C ASN A 51 -13.08 2.48 6.82
N SER A 52 -12.02 2.01 7.48
CA SER A 52 -11.41 2.67 8.63
C SER A 52 -9.89 2.49 8.65
N GLU A 53 -9.18 3.49 9.16
CA GLU A 53 -7.72 3.46 9.28
C GLU A 53 -7.25 2.30 10.15
N GLU A 54 -7.96 2.00 11.23
CA GLU A 54 -7.61 0.94 12.16
C GLU A 54 -7.57 -0.43 11.47
N VAL A 55 -8.58 -0.74 10.65
CA VAL A 55 -8.65 -1.98 9.87
C VAL A 55 -7.53 -2.01 8.83
N ALA A 56 -7.28 -0.90 8.14
CA ALA A 56 -6.19 -0.80 7.18
C ALA A 56 -4.83 -1.04 7.84
N SER A 57 -4.57 -0.39 8.97
CA SER A 57 -3.34 -0.50 9.74
C SER A 57 -3.12 -1.91 10.29
N ARG A 58 -4.17 -2.52 10.86
CA ARG A 58 -4.11 -3.90 11.36
C ARG A 58 -3.85 -4.89 10.24
N THR A 59 -4.55 -4.75 9.11
CA THR A 59 -4.36 -5.60 7.92
C THR A 59 -2.94 -5.48 7.38
N LEU A 60 -2.42 -4.25 7.24
CA LEU A 60 -1.05 -3.99 6.80
C LEU A 60 0.01 -4.61 7.72
N LYS A 61 -0.21 -4.56 9.05
CA LYS A 61 0.72 -5.14 10.03
C LYS A 61 0.80 -6.66 9.93
N THR A 62 -0.32 -7.32 9.62
CA THR A 62 -0.40 -8.79 9.49
C THR A 62 -0.11 -9.29 8.08
N MET A 63 -0.02 -8.40 7.08
CA MET A 63 0.18 -8.81 5.68
C MET A 63 1.59 -9.37 5.49
N SER A 64 1.65 -10.54 4.85
CA SER A 64 2.92 -11.21 4.55
C SER A 64 3.70 -10.47 3.47
N ASP A 65 5.04 -10.54 3.56
CA ASP A 65 5.94 -9.94 2.59
C ASP A 65 5.71 -10.50 1.16
N VAL A 66 5.40 -11.79 1.02
CA VAL A 66 5.01 -12.41 -0.27
C VAL A 66 3.81 -11.72 -0.91
N GLU A 67 2.78 -11.45 -0.11
CA GLU A 67 1.54 -10.80 -0.55
C GLU A 67 1.75 -9.31 -0.87
N LEU A 68 2.66 -8.64 -0.16
CA LEU A 68 3.07 -7.26 -0.45
C LEU A 68 3.87 -7.18 -1.75
N ARG A 69 4.81 -8.09 -1.98
CA ARG A 69 5.57 -8.20 -3.24
C ARG A 69 4.66 -8.49 -4.43
N ARG A 70 3.70 -9.40 -4.28
CA ARG A 70 2.70 -9.71 -5.33
C ARG A 70 1.89 -8.47 -5.71
N ARG A 71 1.41 -7.74 -4.71
CA ARG A 71 0.66 -6.48 -4.89
C ARG A 71 1.52 -5.40 -5.56
N LEU A 72 2.77 -5.25 -5.13
CA LEU A 72 3.73 -4.33 -5.73
C LEU A 72 3.96 -4.63 -7.21
N ARG A 73 4.23 -5.89 -7.56
CA ARG A 73 4.41 -6.32 -8.95
C ARG A 73 3.16 -6.01 -9.79
N SER A 74 1.99 -6.31 -9.26
CA SER A 74 0.72 -6.04 -9.94
C SER A 74 0.47 -4.53 -10.13
N ALA A 75 0.91 -3.69 -9.20
CA ALA A 75 0.75 -2.24 -9.31
C ALA A 75 1.76 -1.62 -10.30
N ARG A 76 3.01 -2.11 -10.30
CA ARG A 76 4.06 -1.67 -11.24
C ARG A 76 3.75 -2.01 -12.70
N GLY A 77 3.08 -3.13 -12.96
CA GLY A 77 2.66 -3.53 -14.31
C GLY A 77 1.35 -2.90 -14.80
N ARG A 78 0.70 -2.05 -13.98
CA ARG A 78 -0.51 -1.28 -14.34
C ARG A 78 -0.21 0.20 -14.64
N GLY A 79 1.07 0.57 -14.71
CA GLY A 79 1.55 1.91 -15.06
C GLY A 79 2.15 1.97 -16.45
#